data_AF-A0A1D4NCH9-F1
#
_entry.id   AF-A0A1D4NCH9-F1
#
_cell.length_a   1.000
_cell.length_b   1.000
_cell.length_c   1.000
_cell.angle_alpha   90.00
_cell.angle_beta   90.00
_cell.angle_gamma   90.00
#
_symmetry.space_group_name_H-M   'P 1'
#
loop_
_entity.id
_entity.type
_entity.pdbx_description
1 polymer ?
#
loop_
_entity_poly.entity_id
_entity_poly.type
_entity_poly.pdbx_seq_one_letter_code
_entity_poly.pdbx_strand_id
1 'polypeptide(L)'
;MDRAFRILTIYHRLLQNKSVNKQSLTLELNTSPRTIQRDIDDTRNFLYESKSWISTPKAITYDYKSESYKLEQDKHENMHFMYDILTALYLTTPKLSHYFYQYLKLLIIKHHSGHRTTLLKYLDRFEIDKNQTGILPASLVVRAMNEIYIDDINQMNLSLSEKSVDIQEKSKLQTYITF
;
A
#
# COMPACT_ATOMS: atom_id res chain seq x y z
N MET A 1 -11.41 22.81 14.69
CA MET A 1 -11.45 21.40 14.27
C MET A 1 -10.96 20.49 15.39
N ASP A 2 -11.60 19.34 15.59
CA ASP A 2 -11.26 18.37 16.65
C ASP A 2 -9.83 17.79 16.48
N ARG A 3 -9.13 17.53 17.58
CA ARG A 3 -7.73 17.03 17.57
C ARG A 3 -7.63 15.60 17.05
N ALA A 4 -8.53 14.72 17.47
CA ALA A 4 -8.48 13.32 17.05
C ALA A 4 -8.68 13.23 15.53
N PHE A 5 -9.60 14.02 14.97
CA PHE A 5 -9.78 14.11 13.53
C PHE A 5 -8.48 14.49 12.79
N ARG A 6 -7.77 15.54 13.24
CA ARG A 6 -6.52 15.99 12.58
C ARG A 6 -5.43 14.92 12.62
N ILE A 7 -5.23 14.27 13.77
CA ILE A 7 -4.25 13.19 13.92
C ILE A 7 -4.60 12.02 12.98
N LEU A 8 -5.88 11.63 12.92
CA LEU A 8 -6.34 10.57 12.02
C LEU A 8 -6.14 10.95 10.55
N THR A 9 -6.39 12.20 10.16
CA THR A 9 -6.13 12.68 8.80
C THR A 9 -4.65 12.56 8.43
N ILE A 10 -3.75 13.00 9.32
CA ILE A 10 -2.29 12.91 9.12
C ILE A 10 -1.87 11.44 9.00
N TYR A 11 -2.27 10.62 9.96
CA TYR A 11 -1.93 9.20 9.99
C TYR A 11 -2.45 8.46 8.76
N HIS A 12 -3.70 8.70 8.36
CA HIS A 12 -4.29 8.09 7.17
C HIS A 12 -3.52 8.46 5.89
N ARG A 13 -3.18 9.74 5.68
CA ARG A 13 -2.39 10.17 4.50
C ARG A 13 -1.03 9.47 4.45
N LEU A 14 -0.34 9.40 5.58
CA LEU A 14 0.96 8.75 5.68
C LEU A 14 0.88 7.24 5.39
N LEU A 15 -0.16 6.54 5.87
CA LEU A 15 -0.38 5.12 5.55
C LEU A 15 -0.68 4.88 4.06
N GLN A 16 -1.34 5.83 3.39
CA GLN A 16 -1.57 5.79 1.94
C GLN A 16 -0.35 6.23 1.13
N ASN A 17 0.82 6.37 1.76
CA ASN A 17 2.05 6.85 1.14
C ASN A 17 1.93 8.25 0.49
N LYS A 18 0.98 9.07 0.97
CA LYS A 18 0.80 10.45 0.55
C LYS A 18 1.68 11.36 1.41
N SER A 19 2.23 12.39 0.78
CA SER A 19 2.97 13.43 1.49
C SER A 19 2.03 14.36 2.29
N VAL A 20 2.46 14.75 3.48
CA VAL A 20 1.77 15.73 4.33
C VAL A 20 2.55 17.04 4.30
N ASN A 21 2.07 18.03 3.55
CA ASN A 21 2.61 19.39 3.59
C ASN A 21 1.94 20.17 4.73
N LYS A 22 2.74 20.82 5.57
CA LYS A 22 2.27 21.49 6.79
C LYS A 22 1.41 22.72 6.47
N GLN A 23 1.82 23.50 5.49
CA GLN A 23 1.19 24.75 5.09
C GLN A 23 -0.17 24.48 4.42
N SER A 24 -0.25 23.49 3.52
CA SER A 24 -1.52 23.10 2.91
C SER A 24 -2.51 22.56 3.94
N LEU A 25 -2.04 21.73 4.87
CA LEU A 25 -2.90 21.15 5.91
C LEU A 25 -3.40 22.20 6.92
N THR A 26 -2.60 23.23 7.18
CA THR A 26 -2.97 24.39 8.01
C THR A 26 -4.20 25.10 7.41
N LEU A 27 -4.19 25.34 6.10
CA LEU A 27 -5.30 25.96 5.37
C LEU A 27 -6.51 25.03 5.32
N GLU A 28 -6.31 23.75 4.98
CA GLU A 28 -7.37 22.75 4.85
C GLU A 28 -8.14 22.53 6.16
N LEU A 29 -7.43 22.40 7.27
CA LEU A 29 -8.02 22.08 8.57
C LEU A 29 -8.31 23.33 9.42
N ASN A 30 -8.09 24.53 8.87
CA ASN A 30 -8.24 25.83 9.50
C ASN A 30 -7.65 25.85 10.93
N THR A 31 -6.35 25.57 11.04
CA THR A 31 -5.64 25.53 12.32
C THR A 31 -4.26 26.16 12.20
N SER A 32 -3.50 26.25 13.30
CA SER A 32 -2.18 26.88 13.27
C SER A 32 -1.09 25.92 12.76
N PRO A 33 -0.03 26.43 12.10
CA PRO A 33 1.11 25.59 11.71
C PRO A 33 1.78 24.89 12.90
N ARG A 34 1.78 25.54 14.08
CA ARG A 34 2.30 24.97 15.32
C ARG A 34 1.46 23.78 15.79
N THR A 35 0.14 23.86 15.65
CA THR A 35 -0.78 22.76 15.96
C THR A 35 -0.55 21.58 15.04
N ILE A 36 -0.46 21.81 13.73
CA ILE A 36 -0.17 20.75 12.75
C ILE A 36 1.18 20.09 13.03
N GLN A 37 2.22 20.89 13.31
CA GLN A 37 3.54 20.34 13.64
C GLN A 37 3.49 19.42 14.85
N ARG A 38 2.79 19.84 15.92
CA ARG A 38 2.60 19.01 17.12
C ARG A 38 1.86 17.71 16.80
N ASP A 39 0.80 17.77 16.01
CA ASP A 39 0.02 16.58 15.64
C ASP A 39 0.86 15.60 14.78
N ILE A 40 1.75 16.12 13.91
CA ILE A 40 2.73 15.31 13.15
C ILE A 40 3.74 14.65 14.08
N ASP A 41 4.27 15.41 15.05
CA ASP A 41 5.25 14.89 16.01
C ASP A 41 4.63 13.83 16.93
N ASP A 42 3.39 14.03 17.38
CA ASP A 42 2.62 13.04 18.15
C ASP A 42 2.43 11.74 17.34
N THR A 43 2.11 11.86 16.05
CA THR A 43 1.98 10.71 15.13
C THR A 43 3.32 10.00 14.92
N ARG A 44 4.42 10.76 14.78
CA ARG A 44 5.78 10.21 14.66
C ARG A 44 6.17 9.43 15.90
N ASN A 45 5.91 9.99 17.08
CA ASN A 45 6.23 9.35 18.35
C ASN A 45 5.41 8.06 18.52
N PHE A 46 4.11 8.09 18.24
CA PHE A 46 3.27 6.90 18.26
C PHE A 46 3.81 5.80 17.33
N LEU A 47 4.17 6.12 16.08
CA LEU A 47 4.76 5.15 15.15
C LEU A 47 6.11 4.59 15.62
N TYR A 48 6.92 5.41 16.30
CA TYR A 48 8.20 5.00 16.85
C TYR A 48 8.05 4.10 18.08
N GLU A 49 7.06 4.36 18.94
CA GLU A 49 6.78 3.56 20.14
C GLU A 49 6.03 2.26 19.82
N SER A 50 5.16 2.27 18.81
CA SER A 50 4.35 1.12 18.39
C SER A 50 5.11 0.04 17.58
N LYS A 51 6.46 0.04 17.64
CA LYS A 51 7.31 -0.96 16.95
C LYS A 51 6.82 -2.37 17.25
N SER A 52 6.28 -3.03 16.22
CA SER A 52 6.13 -4.48 16.21
C SER A 52 7.52 -5.10 16.07
N TRP A 53 7.79 -6.16 16.82
CA TRP A 53 9.04 -6.94 16.79
C TRP A 53 9.45 -7.45 15.39
N ILE A 54 8.55 -7.39 14.40
CA ILE A 54 8.74 -7.88 13.03
C ILE A 54 8.92 -6.75 11.99
N SER A 55 8.64 -5.48 12.30
CA SER A 55 8.72 -4.40 11.28
C SER A 55 9.79 -3.38 11.61
N THR A 56 10.58 -2.98 10.61
CA THR A 56 11.44 -1.79 10.65
C THR A 56 10.74 -0.58 11.29
N PRO A 57 11.51 0.30 11.94
CA PRO A 57 11.00 1.58 12.41
C PRO A 57 10.33 2.31 11.25
N LYS A 58 9.01 2.50 11.34
CA LYS A 58 8.27 3.40 10.45
C LYS A 58 8.70 4.82 10.79
N ALA A 59 9.57 5.41 9.98
CA ALA A 59 10.08 6.76 10.22
C ALA A 59 9.25 7.78 9.43
N ILE A 60 8.75 8.83 10.09
CA ILE A 60 8.24 10.00 9.38
C ILE A 60 9.40 10.96 9.16
N THR A 61 9.85 11.10 7.92
CA THR A 61 10.94 12.01 7.52
C THR A 61 10.40 13.26 6.83
N TYR A 62 11.17 14.35 6.87
CA TYR A 62 10.84 15.60 6.19
C TYR A 62 11.63 15.72 4.89
N ASP A 63 10.92 15.87 3.78
CA ASP A 63 11.47 16.11 2.46
C ASP A 63 11.52 17.62 2.19
N TYR A 64 12.72 18.19 2.27
CA TYR A 64 12.97 19.62 2.05
C TYR A 64 12.64 20.08 0.63
N LYS A 65 12.66 19.20 -0.38
CA LYS A 65 12.37 19.61 -1.77
C LYS A 65 10.88 19.84 -2.00
N SER A 66 10.04 19.02 -1.35
CA SER A 66 8.58 19.13 -1.44
C SER A 66 7.95 19.81 -0.22
N GLU A 67 8.78 20.26 0.71
CA GLU A 67 8.38 20.81 2.02
C GLU A 67 7.33 19.95 2.74
N SER A 68 7.47 18.64 2.68
CA SER A 68 6.43 17.71 3.11
C SER A 68 6.97 16.56 3.95
N TYR A 69 6.12 16.00 4.79
CA TYR A 69 6.41 14.81 5.58
C TYR A 69 5.97 13.56 4.83
N LYS A 70 6.79 12.52 4.87
CA LYS A 70 6.50 11.22 4.25
C LYS A 70 6.78 10.10 5.25
N LEU A 71 6.04 9.01 5.09
CA LEU A 71 6.31 7.78 5.80
C LEU A 71 7.36 6.99 5.02
N GLU A 72 8.55 6.87 5.58
CA GLU A 72 9.55 5.94 5.06
C GLU A 72 9.16 4.53 5.49
N GLN A 73 8.85 3.73 4.48
CA GLN A 73 8.77 2.28 4.58
C GLN A 73 10.01 1.76 3.87
N ASP A 74 10.83 0.99 4.58
CA ASP A 74 11.99 0.38 3.95
C ASP A 74 11.50 -0.59 2.86
N LYS A 75 11.66 -0.20 1.60
CA LYS A 75 11.24 -1.01 0.45
C LYS A 75 12.13 -2.26 0.30
N HIS A 76 13.30 -2.27 0.94
CA HIS A 76 14.32 -3.30 0.74
C HIS A 76 14.18 -4.49 1.70
N GLU A 77 13.60 -4.33 2.88
CA GLU A 77 13.50 -5.43 3.85
C GLU A 77 12.49 -6.51 3.45
N ASN A 78 11.37 -6.15 2.80
CA ASN A 78 10.41 -7.12 2.28
C ASN A 78 11.04 -8.12 1.28
N MET A 79 12.15 -7.74 0.62
CA MET A 79 12.87 -8.63 -0.29
C MET A 79 13.53 -9.79 0.47
N HIS A 80 14.27 -9.49 1.55
CA HIS A 80 15.04 -10.49 2.29
C HIS A 80 14.14 -11.52 2.97
N PHE A 81 13.04 -11.08 3.61
CA PHE A 81 12.12 -11.99 4.27
C PHE A 81 11.48 -13.01 3.33
N MET A 82 11.07 -12.60 2.12
CA MET A 82 10.48 -13.53 1.17
C MET A 82 11.51 -14.52 0.61
N TYR A 83 12.75 -14.08 0.38
CA TYR A 83 13.84 -14.99 0.02
C TYR A 83 14.17 -15.97 1.13
N ASP A 84 14.22 -15.52 2.38
CA ASP A 84 14.53 -16.36 3.54
C ASP A 84 13.43 -17.40 3.77
N ILE A 85 12.16 -17.01 3.66
CA ILE A 85 11.02 -17.91 3.74
C ILE A 85 11.06 -18.94 2.61
N LEU A 86 11.21 -18.51 1.35
CA LEU A 86 11.28 -19.43 0.22
C LEU A 86 12.50 -20.36 0.31
N THR A 87 13.63 -19.88 0.83
CA THR A 87 14.83 -20.70 1.02
C THR A 87 14.63 -21.74 2.12
N ALA A 88 14.12 -21.33 3.29
CA ALA A 88 13.80 -22.24 4.37
C ALA A 88 12.76 -23.29 3.95
N LEU A 89 11.73 -22.87 3.22
CA LEU A 89 10.70 -23.75 2.68
C LEU A 89 11.28 -24.73 1.65
N TYR A 90 12.20 -24.30 0.78
CA TYR A 90 12.84 -25.18 -0.19
C TYR A 90 13.71 -26.24 0.49
N LEU A 91 14.45 -25.85 1.53
CA LEU A 91 15.30 -26.76 2.29
C LEU A 91 14.51 -27.80 3.09
N THR A 92 13.31 -27.44 3.58
CA THR A 92 12.50 -28.30 4.44
C THR A 92 11.43 -29.08 3.68
N THR A 93 10.84 -28.47 2.67
CA THR A 93 9.73 -29.02 1.87
C THR A 93 9.86 -28.59 0.39
N PRO A 94 10.75 -29.22 -0.40
CA PRO A 94 10.97 -28.83 -1.79
C PRO A 94 9.80 -29.17 -2.73
N LYS A 95 8.85 -29.98 -2.26
CA LYS A 95 7.60 -30.32 -2.96
C LYS A 95 6.44 -29.49 -2.42
N LEU A 96 5.83 -28.67 -3.26
CA LEU A 96 4.65 -27.86 -2.94
C LEU A 96 3.39 -28.44 -3.56
N SER A 97 2.26 -28.33 -2.86
CA SER A 97 0.96 -28.55 -3.51
C SER A 97 0.68 -27.44 -4.53
N HIS A 98 -0.10 -27.75 -5.57
CA HIS A 98 -0.49 -26.78 -6.58
C HIS A 98 -1.09 -25.49 -5.99
N TYR A 99 -1.98 -25.62 -5.00
CA TYR A 99 -2.65 -24.47 -4.37
C TYR A 99 -1.69 -23.59 -3.59
N PHE A 100 -0.77 -24.20 -2.83
CA PHE A 100 0.18 -23.43 -2.03
C PHE A 100 1.17 -22.69 -2.94
N TYR A 101 1.58 -23.31 -4.04
CA TYR A 101 2.35 -22.65 -5.09
C TYR A 101 1.61 -21.43 -5.67
N GLN A 102 0.32 -21.57 -6.03
CA GLN A 102 -0.46 -20.44 -6.56
C GLN A 102 -0.62 -19.33 -5.52
N TYR A 103 -0.83 -19.67 -4.25
CA TYR A 103 -0.94 -18.69 -3.18
C TYR A 103 0.36 -17.89 -3.00
N LEU A 104 1.52 -18.56 -2.93
CA LEU A 104 2.82 -17.90 -2.85
C LEU A 104 3.08 -17.01 -4.08
N LYS A 105 2.73 -17.49 -5.28
CA LYS A 105 2.82 -16.71 -6.52
C LYS A 105 2.00 -15.42 -6.44
N LEU A 106 0.77 -15.49 -5.94
CA LEU A 106 -0.09 -14.31 -5.75
C LEU A 106 0.50 -13.32 -4.75
N LEU A 107 1.01 -13.80 -3.61
CA LEU A 107 1.66 -12.94 -2.61
C LEU A 107 2.87 -12.19 -3.20
N ILE A 108 3.72 -12.88 -3.97
CA ILE A 108 4.87 -12.27 -4.65
C ILE A 108 4.42 -11.17 -5.61
N ILE A 109 3.40 -11.44 -6.43
CA ILE A 109 2.88 -10.49 -7.41
C ILE A 109 2.31 -9.24 -6.72
N LYS A 110 1.56 -9.41 -5.62
CA LYS A 110 0.88 -8.32 -4.92
C LYS A 110 1.81 -7.44 -4.10
N HIS A 111 2.74 -8.04 -3.36
CA HIS A 111 3.49 -7.31 -2.34
C HIS A 111 4.96 -7.05 -2.69
N HIS A 112 5.51 -7.64 -3.77
CA HIS A 112 6.94 -7.57 -4.09
C HIS A 112 7.20 -7.11 -5.53
N SER A 113 6.49 -6.08 -6.01
CA SER A 113 6.58 -5.59 -7.40
C SER A 113 8.01 -5.27 -7.87
N GLY A 114 8.86 -4.71 -7.00
CA GLY A 114 10.26 -4.36 -7.31
C GLY A 114 11.19 -5.56 -7.55
N HIS A 115 10.86 -6.75 -7.05
CA HIS A 115 11.69 -7.96 -7.15
C HIS A 115 10.92 -9.18 -7.66
N ARG A 116 9.71 -8.94 -8.18
CA ARG A 116 8.74 -9.96 -8.63
C ARG A 116 9.39 -11.00 -9.54
N THR A 117 10.10 -10.56 -10.57
CA THR A 117 10.70 -11.46 -11.56
C THR A 117 11.68 -12.45 -10.93
N THR A 118 12.52 -11.96 -10.00
CA THR A 118 13.55 -12.79 -9.35
C THR A 118 12.94 -13.73 -8.31
N LEU A 119 11.92 -13.30 -7.58
CA LEU A 119 11.19 -14.14 -6.62
C LEU A 119 10.37 -15.23 -7.31
N LEU A 120 9.71 -14.92 -8.42
CA LEU A 120 8.98 -15.91 -9.22
C LEU A 120 9.93 -16.97 -9.78
N LYS A 121 11.08 -16.55 -10.34
CA LYS A 121 12.11 -17.49 -10.82
C LYS A 121 12.66 -18.40 -9.70
N TYR A 122 12.64 -17.94 -8.45
CA TYR A 122 13.01 -18.77 -7.31
C TYR A 122 11.88 -19.75 -6.95
N LEU A 123 10.63 -19.29 -6.91
CA LEU A 123 9.46 -20.12 -6.66
C LEU A 123 9.31 -21.25 -7.70
N ASP A 124 9.68 -20.99 -8.95
CA ASP A 124 9.69 -22.00 -10.03
C ASP A 124 10.65 -23.19 -9.78
N ARG A 125 11.54 -23.10 -8.78
CA ARG A 125 12.48 -24.19 -8.43
C ARG A 125 11.84 -25.32 -7.63
N PHE A 126 10.67 -25.09 -7.03
CA PHE A 126 9.96 -26.09 -6.26
C PHE A 126 9.32 -27.14 -7.17
N GLU A 127 9.32 -28.39 -6.74
CA GLU A 127 8.56 -29.44 -7.41
C GLU A 127 7.08 -29.28 -7.06
N ILE A 128 6.20 -29.27 -8.05
CA ILE A 128 4.76 -29.12 -7.82
C ILE A 128 4.11 -30.50 -7.80
N ASP A 129 3.58 -30.91 -6.64
CA ASP A 129 2.76 -32.10 -6.50
C ASP A 129 1.40 -31.88 -7.19
N LYS A 130 1.22 -32.55 -8.33
CA LYS A 130 0.00 -32.51 -9.14
C LYS A 130 -1.09 -33.44 -8.62
N ASN A 131 -0.79 -34.29 -7.63
CA ASN A 131 -1.69 -35.36 -7.18
C ASN A 131 -2.58 -34.94 -6.00
N GLN A 132 -2.39 -33.75 -5.42
CA GLN A 132 -3.26 -33.19 -4.39
C GLN A 132 -4.36 -32.30 -5.01
N THR A 133 -5.31 -32.95 -5.69
CA THR A 133 -6.67 -32.42 -5.90
C THR A 133 -7.59 -32.66 -4.69
N GLY A 134 -7.01 -33.13 -3.57
CA GLY A 134 -7.71 -33.48 -2.33
C GLY A 134 -7.95 -32.27 -1.42
N ILE A 135 -9.17 -31.73 -1.51
CA ILE A 135 -9.98 -31.07 -0.47
C ILE A 135 -9.22 -30.56 0.78
N LEU A 136 -8.73 -29.32 0.72
CA LEU A 136 -8.70 -28.39 1.86
C LEU A 136 -9.41 -27.11 1.41
N PRO A 137 -10.15 -26.44 2.31
CA PRO A 137 -11.40 -25.81 1.94
C PRO A 137 -11.10 -24.64 1.01
N ALA A 138 -11.73 -24.67 -0.16
CA ALA A 138 -11.77 -23.57 -1.10
C ALA A 138 -12.00 -22.23 -0.38
N SER A 139 -12.65 -22.21 0.78
CA SER A 139 -12.83 -21.03 1.64
C SER A 139 -11.57 -20.25 1.99
N LEU A 140 -10.40 -20.85 2.24
CA LEU A 140 -9.19 -20.08 2.60
C LEU A 140 -8.58 -19.38 1.38
N VAL A 141 -8.48 -20.10 0.26
CA VAL A 141 -8.01 -19.53 -1.01
C VAL A 141 -9.01 -18.52 -1.55
N VAL A 142 -10.31 -18.84 -1.53
CA VAL A 142 -11.40 -17.93 -1.90
C VAL A 142 -11.44 -16.71 -0.99
N ARG A 143 -11.21 -16.85 0.33
CA ARG A 143 -11.16 -15.70 1.24
C ARG A 143 -9.95 -14.83 0.96
N ALA A 144 -8.77 -15.41 0.75
CA ALA A 144 -7.59 -14.65 0.33
C ALA A 144 -7.80 -13.96 -1.02
N MET A 145 -8.42 -14.63 -2.00
CA MET A 145 -8.76 -14.04 -3.30
C MET A 145 -9.83 -12.95 -3.19
N ASN A 146 -10.82 -13.10 -2.31
CA ASN A 146 -11.84 -12.09 -2.06
C ASN A 146 -11.26 -10.85 -1.34
N GLU A 147 -10.38 -11.05 -0.37
CA GLU A 147 -9.64 -9.96 0.29
C GLU A 147 -8.78 -9.20 -0.74
N ILE A 148 -8.15 -9.92 -1.70
CA ILE A 148 -7.42 -9.30 -2.82
C ILE A 148 -8.36 -8.49 -3.72
N TYR A 149 -9.51 -9.04 -4.11
CA TYR A 149 -10.47 -8.36 -4.98
C TYR A 149 -11.03 -7.07 -4.35
N ILE A 150 -11.29 -7.08 -3.03
CA ILE A 150 -11.75 -5.90 -2.30
C ILE A 150 -10.67 -4.83 -2.26
N ASP A 151 -9.41 -5.19 -2.04
CA ASP A 151 -8.30 -4.24 -2.09
C ASP A 151 -8.14 -3.58 -3.47
N ASP A 152 -8.26 -4.37 -4.55
CA ASP A 152 -8.16 -3.85 -5.93
C ASP A 152 -9.30 -2.86 -6.25
N ILE A 153 -10.53 -3.16 -5.83
CA ILE A 153 -11.66 -2.22 -5.96
C ILE A 153 -11.38 -0.94 -5.18
N ASN A 154 -10.87 -1.05 -3.95
CA ASN A 154 -10.59 0.12 -3.12
C ASN A 154 -9.49 0.98 -3.72
N GLN A 155 -8.43 0.38 -4.27
CA GLN A 155 -7.36 1.10 -4.97
C GLN A 155 -7.86 1.73 -6.28
N MET A 156 -8.71 1.02 -7.04
CA MET A 156 -9.29 1.54 -8.27
C MET A 156 -10.22 2.72 -7.99
N ASN A 157 -11.09 2.62 -6.98
CA ASN A 157 -11.95 3.71 -6.52
C ASN A 157 -11.13 4.92 -6.00
N LEU A 158 -10.01 4.67 -5.32
CA LEU A 158 -9.10 5.72 -4.87
C LEU A 158 -8.43 6.44 -6.05
N SER A 159 -7.99 5.69 -7.07
CA SER A 159 -7.41 6.25 -8.30
C SER A 159 -8.41 7.02 -9.16
N LEU A 160 -9.68 6.60 -9.16
CA LEU A 160 -10.78 7.27 -9.85
C LEU A 160 -11.19 8.57 -9.12
N SER A 161 -11.13 8.58 -7.79
CA SER A 161 -11.36 9.78 -6.98
C SER A 161 -10.24 10.83 -7.12
N GLU A 162 -9.03 10.43 -7.50
CA GLU A 162 -7.88 11.32 -7.68
C GLU A 162 -7.76 11.92 -9.08
N LYS A 163 -8.47 11.37 -10.08
CA LYS A 163 -8.62 12.00 -11.39
C LYS A 163 -9.70 13.09 -11.31
N SER A 164 -9.29 14.33 -11.10
CA SER A 164 -10.13 15.49 -11.39
C SER A 164 -10.60 15.43 -12.84
N VAL A 165 -11.93 15.45 -13.05
CA VAL A 165 -12.55 15.65 -14.35
C VAL A 165 -12.07 16.98 -14.92
N ASP A 166 -11.24 16.93 -15.95
CA ASP A 166 -10.82 18.12 -16.69
C ASP A 166 -12.00 18.56 -17.57
N ILE A 167 -12.81 19.49 -17.04
CA ILE A 167 -13.86 20.16 -17.81
C ILE A 167 -13.18 21.29 -18.60
N GLN A 168 -12.49 20.93 -19.67
CA GLN A 168 -12.05 21.86 -20.71
C GLN A 168 -12.48 21.39 -22.09
N GLU A 169 -13.78 21.26 -22.33
CA GLU A 169 -14.31 21.44 -23.69
C GLU A 169 -15.83 21.72 -23.69
N LYS A 170 -16.21 22.94 -23.33
CA LYS A 170 -17.50 23.52 -23.77
C LYS A 170 -17.54 25.05 -23.64
N SER A 171 -16.63 25.72 -24.34
CA SER A 171 -16.78 27.15 -24.65
C SER A 171 -16.81 27.37 -26.17
N LYS A 172 -17.82 26.83 -26.84
CA LYS A 172 -18.28 27.31 -28.15
C LYS A 172 -19.81 27.23 -28.20
N LEU A 173 -20.47 28.09 -27.44
CA LEU A 173 -21.85 28.50 -27.71
C LEU A 173 -21.79 29.95 -28.20
N GLN A 174 -21.96 30.16 -29.51
CA GLN A 174 -22.84 31.18 -30.12
C GLN A 174 -22.37 31.56 -31.52
N THR A 175 -22.98 30.94 -32.54
CA THR A 175 -23.47 31.53 -33.81
C THR A 175 -24.09 30.36 -34.60
N TYR A 176 -25.28 30.34 -35.18
CA TYR A 176 -26.21 31.32 -35.75
C TYR A 176 -27.62 30.73 -35.69
N ILE A 177 -28.65 31.52 -35.33
CA ILE A 177 -29.98 31.38 -35.95
C ILE A 177 -30.49 32.80 -36.25
N THR A 178 -30.61 33.08 -37.55
CA THR A 178 -31.34 34.19 -38.20
C THR A 178 -31.96 33.48 -39.42
N PHE A 179 -33.24 33.54 -39.76
CA PHE A 179 -34.31 34.53 -39.60
C PHE A 179 -35.60 33.85 -39.11
#